data_AF-A0A2J8NXZ5-F1
#
_entry.id   AF-A0A2J8NXZ5-F1
#
_cell.length_a   1.000
_cell.length_b   1.000
_cell.length_c   1.000
_cell.angle_alpha   90.00
_cell.angle_beta   90.00
_cell.angle_gamma   90.00
#
_symmetry.space_group_name_H-M   'P 1'
#
loop_
_entity.id
_entity.type
_entity.pdbx_description
1 polymer ?
#
loop_
_entity_poly.entity_id
_entity_poly.type
_entity_poly.pdbx_seq_one_letter_code
_entity_poly.pdbx_strand_id
1 'polypeptide(L)' 'MGTSSIFLCVLFLCGALGLTMSPARGRLRCYICGFTKPCHPVPTECQDDEACGISIGTSDAHC' A
#
# COMPACT_ATOMS: atom_id res chain seq x y z
N MET A 1 -24.39 4.65 -31.32
CA MET A 1 -23.75 3.50 -30.63
C MET A 1 -22.28 3.38 -31.03
N GLY A 2 -21.47 4.43 -30.85
CA GLY A 2 -20.04 4.40 -31.23
C GLY A 2 -19.13 4.86 -30.11
N THR A 3 -19.53 5.94 -29.44
CA THR A 3 -18.78 6.57 -28.35
C THR A 3 -18.66 5.69 -27.11
N SER A 4 -19.75 5.00 -26.70
CA SER A 4 -19.72 4.09 -25.54
C SER A 4 -18.79 2.90 -25.74
N SER A 5 -18.71 2.34 -26.96
CA SER A 5 -17.84 1.20 -27.25
C SER A 5 -16.36 1.59 -27.14
N ILE A 6 -16.00 2.76 -27.68
CA ILE A 6 -14.63 3.30 -27.59
C ILE A 6 -14.26 3.57 -26.14
N PHE A 7 -15.16 4.17 -25.36
CA PHE A 7 -14.95 4.42 -23.93
C PHE A 7 -14.70 3.12 -23.16
N LEU A 8 -15.52 2.09 -23.38
CA LEU A 8 -15.35 0.79 -22.72
C LEU A 8 -14.05 0.11 -23.12
N CYS A 9 -13.64 0.20 -24.40
CA CYS A 9 -12.35 -0.32 -24.85
C CYS A 9 -11.18 0.37 -24.14
N VAL A 10 -11.20 1.70 -24.03
CA VAL A 10 -10.14 2.45 -23.35
C VAL A 10 -10.09 2.10 -21.86
N LEU A 11 -11.24 2.02 -21.18
CA LEU A 11 -11.30 1.61 -19.77
C LEU A 11 -10.78 0.19 -19.56
N PHE A 12 -11.16 -0.75 -20.44
CA PHE A 12 -10.70 -2.14 -20.38
C PHE A 12 -9.20 -2.26 -20.60
N LEU A 13 -8.66 -1.55 -21.61
CA LEU A 13 -7.23 -1.51 -21.89
C LEU A 13 -6.45 -0.87 -20.74
N CYS A 14 -6.95 0.24 -20.18
CA CYS A 14 -6.31 0.89 -19.03
C CYS A 14 -6.29 0.00 -17.78
N GLY A 15 -7.37 -0.77 -17.53
CA GLY A 15 -7.42 -1.73 -16.43
C GLY A 15 -6.50 -2.94 -16.63
N ALA A 16 -6.48 -3.50 -17.85
CA ALA A 16 -5.64 -4.66 -18.18
C ALA A 16 -4.13 -4.34 -18.24
N LEU A 17 -3.78 -3.13 -18.68
CA LEU A 17 -2.39 -2.65 -18.74
C LEU A 17 -1.90 -2.08 -17.40
N GLY A 18 -2.75 -2.04 -16.37
CA GLY A 18 -2.41 -1.43 -15.08
C GLY A 18 -2.15 0.08 -15.16
N LEU A 19 -2.61 0.74 -16.24
CA LEU A 19 -2.48 2.19 -16.46
C LEU A 19 -3.41 3.03 -15.57
N THR A 20 -4.15 2.39 -14.67
CA THR A 20 -4.69 3.08 -13.50
C THR A 20 -3.49 3.56 -12.70
N MET A 21 -3.03 4.78 -12.99
CA MET A 21 -2.15 5.55 -12.12
C MET A 21 -2.59 5.29 -10.68
N SER A 22 -1.73 4.63 -9.92
CA SER A 22 -1.93 4.39 -8.49
C SER A 22 -2.41 5.71 -7.91
N PRO A 23 -3.63 5.77 -7.32
CA PRO A 23 -4.35 7.01 -7.11
C PRO A 23 -3.53 7.85 -6.15
N ALA A 24 -2.73 8.79 -6.67
CA ALA A 24 -1.76 9.64 -5.97
C ALA A 24 -1.71 9.31 -4.47
N ARG A 25 -1.13 8.14 -4.14
CA ARG A 25 -1.32 7.54 -2.83
C ARG A 25 -0.51 8.42 -1.92
N GLY A 26 -1.17 9.31 -1.17
CA GLY A 26 -0.50 10.21 -0.26
C GLY A 26 0.57 9.42 0.47
N ARG A 27 1.83 9.84 0.29
CA ARG A 27 3.01 9.09 0.67
C ARG A 27 2.80 8.49 2.05
N LEU A 28 2.58 7.17 2.08
CA LEU A 28 2.07 6.47 3.25
C LEU A 28 3.08 6.68 4.38
N ARG A 29 2.63 6.89 5.62
CA ARG A 29 3.54 7.06 6.76
C ARG A 29 3.38 5.90 7.72
N CYS A 30 4.46 5.16 7.92
CA CYS A 30 4.50 3.91 8.67
C CYS A 30 5.30 4.09 9.97
N TYR A 31 4.83 3.52 11.08
CA TYR A 31 5.65 3.40 12.29
C TYR A 31 6.66 2.25 12.11
N ILE A 32 7.91 2.51 12.43
CA ILE A 32 8.98 1.50 12.36
C ILE A 32 9.26 1.01 13.78
N CYS A 33 9.13 -0.30 13.99
CA CYS A 33 9.40 -1.01 15.24
C CYS A 33 9.87 -2.44 14.94
N GLY A 34 10.26 -3.18 15.99
CA GLY A 34 10.44 -4.63 15.90
C GLY A 34 10.21 -5.32 17.25
N PHE A 35 10.25 -6.65 17.28
CA PHE A 35 10.02 -7.40 18.52
C PHE A 35 10.99 -7.06 19.66
N THR A 36 12.21 -6.62 19.32
CA THR A 36 13.25 -6.27 20.29
C THR A 36 13.35 -4.77 20.57
N LYS A 37 12.60 -3.92 19.83
CA LYS A 37 12.72 -2.46 19.92
C LYS A 37 11.35 -1.77 19.86
N PRO A 38 11.07 -0.80 20.74
CA PRO A 38 9.82 -0.05 20.70
C PRO A 38 9.67 0.73 19.39
N CYS A 39 8.44 1.05 19.03
CA CYS A 39 8.15 1.86 17.85
C CYS A 39 8.74 3.26 17.97
N HIS A 40 9.24 3.80 16.86
CA HIS A 40 9.64 5.19 16.80
C HIS A 40 8.44 6.13 17.05
N PRO A 41 8.65 7.26 17.74
CA PRO A 41 7.56 8.18 18.07
C PRO A 41 7.03 8.93 16.83
N VAL A 42 7.82 9.01 15.76
CA VAL A 42 7.47 9.70 14.53
C VAL A 42 7.44 8.69 13.37
N PRO A 43 6.34 8.64 12.59
CA PRO A 43 6.24 7.72 11.47
C PRO A 43 7.10 8.18 10.28
N THR A 44 7.61 7.21 9.53
CA THR A 44 8.49 7.40 8.38
C THR A 44 7.68 7.31 7.09
N GLU A 45 8.06 8.11 6.11
CA GLU A 45 7.44 8.09 4.79
C GLU A 45 7.88 6.86 3.99
N CYS A 46 6.91 6.15 3.45
CA CYS A 46 7.05 4.89 2.72
C CYS A 46 7.02 5.17 1.21
N GLN A 47 7.61 4.29 0.40
CA GLN A 47 7.55 4.44 -1.06
C GLN A 47 6.13 4.21 -1.59
N ASP A 48 5.85 4.69 -2.80
CA ASP A 48 4.49 4.76 -3.36
C ASP A 48 3.78 3.38 -3.45
N ASP A 49 4.55 2.29 -3.51
CA ASP A 49 4.06 0.90 -3.60
C ASP A 49 4.22 0.10 -2.29
N GLU A 50 4.71 0.72 -1.23
CA GLU A 50 4.88 0.08 0.08
C GLU A 50 3.60 0.14 0.93
N ALA A 51 3.46 -0.81 1.84
CA ALA A 51 2.34 -0.89 2.78
C ALA A 51 2.84 -1.11 4.21
N CYS A 52 2.10 -0.60 5.20
CA CYS A 52 2.39 -0.91 6.60
C CYS A 52 2.10 -2.38 6.90
N GLY A 53 3.09 -3.10 7.44
CA GLY A 53 2.90 -4.43 8.01
C GLY A 53 2.89 -4.38 9.54
N ILE A 54 2.02 -5.18 10.15
CA ILE A 54 2.03 -5.40 11.60
C ILE A 54 2.25 -6.89 11.83
N SER A 55 3.23 -7.22 12.66
CA SER A 55 3.46 -8.59 13.13
C SER A 55 3.46 -8.58 14.65
N ILE A 56 2.73 -9.53 15.24
CA ILE A 56 2.55 -9.65 16.68
C ILE A 56 2.99 -11.06 17.05
N GLY A 57 3.85 -11.14 18.05
CA GLY A 57 4.40 -12.38 18.57
C GLY A 57 4.41 -12.28 20.09
N THR A 58 3.97 -13.35 20.73
CA THR A 58 4.06 -13.50 22.18
C THR A 58 5.40 -14.17 22.50
N SER A 59 6.15 -13.65 23.47
CA SER A 59 7.26 -14.41 24.03
C SER A 59 6.69 -15.68 24.67
N ASP A 60 7.28 -16.83 24.36
CA ASP A 60 6.97 -18.06 25.08
C ASP A 60 7.12 -17.79 26.58
N ALA A 61 6.09 -18.13 27.36
CA ALA A 61 5.98 -17.77 28.77
C ALA A 61 6.90 -18.64 29.63
N HIS A 62 8.20 -18.55 29.40
CA HIS A 62 9.24 -19.01 30.30
C HIS A 62 9.99 -17.78 30.80
N CYS A 63 9.42 -17.17 31.85
CA CYS A 63 10.12 -16.23 32.73
C CYS A 63 11.07 -16.99 33.64
#